data_AF-W2Z3D5-F1
#
_entry.id   AF-W2Z3D5-F1
#
_cell.length_a   1.000
_cell.length_b   1.000
_cell.length_c   1.000
_cell.angle_alpha   90.00
_cell.angle_beta   90.00
_cell.angle_gamma   90.00
#
_symmetry.space_group_name_H-M   'P 1'
#
loop_
_entity.id
_entity.type
_entity.pdbx_description
1 polymer ?
#
loop_
_entity_poly.entity_id
_entity_poly.type
_entity_poly.pdbx_seq_one_letter_code
_entity_poly.pdbx_strand_id
1 'polypeptide(L)'
;MASSYLNTVRAAAQKLIMMIPGKHRPSRRMTIYDPGLGVPSDSYNCGVYVLLAFELLCGAGPLGHVNKNILQLLRYRYMRMLIEV
;
A
#
# COMPACT_ATOMS: atom_id res chain seq x y z
N MET A 1 15.05 8.55 -13.29
CA MET A 1 14.88 7.16 -13.76
C MET A 1 13.72 6.54 -13.01
N ALA A 2 12.68 6.07 -13.69
CA ALA A 2 11.63 5.28 -13.02
C ALA A 2 12.22 3.90 -12.68
N SER A 3 12.11 3.50 -11.41
CA SER A 3 12.53 2.19 -10.94
C SER A 3 11.88 1.08 -11.79
N SER A 4 12.60 0.00 -12.09
CA SER A 4 12.05 -1.18 -12.78
C SER A 4 10.78 -1.72 -12.08
N TYR A 5 10.71 -1.57 -10.75
CA TYR A 5 9.53 -1.88 -9.94
C TYR A 5 8.27 -1.12 -10.39
N LEU A 6 8.38 0.17 -10.77
CA LEU A 6 7.22 0.95 -11.23
C LEU A 6 6.64 0.43 -12.53
N ASN A 7 7.48 -0.15 -13.40
CA ASN A 7 7.01 -0.78 -14.63
C ASN A 7 6.22 -2.06 -14.32
N THR A 8 6.70 -2.89 -13.39
CA THR A 8 5.99 -4.08 -12.93
C THR A 8 4.66 -3.72 -12.25
N VAL A 9 4.64 -2.72 -11.37
CA VAL A 9 3.42 -2.25 -10.70
C VAL A 9 2.42 -1.70 -11.72
N ARG A 10 2.87 -0.94 -12.71
CA ARG A 10 2.01 -0.44 -13.80
C ARG A 10 1.39 -1.57 -14.61
N ALA A 11 2.18 -2.58 -14.99
CA ALA A 11 1.69 -3.73 -15.73
C ALA A 11 0.64 -4.53 -14.91
N ALA A 12 0.90 -4.75 -13.61
CA ALA A 12 -0.04 -5.40 -12.71
C ALA A 12 -1.36 -4.63 -12.60
N ALA A 13 -1.30 -3.31 -12.41
CA ALA A 13 -2.49 -2.48 -12.32
C ALA A 13 -3.29 -2.42 -13.63
N GLN A 14 -2.63 -2.39 -14.79
CA GLN A 14 -3.32 -2.48 -16.08
C GLN A 14 -4.10 -3.80 -16.22
N LYS A 15 -3.52 -4.91 -15.74
CA LYS A 15 -4.19 -6.21 -15.70
C LYS A 15 -5.41 -6.17 -14.76
N LEU A 16 -5.28 -5.56 -13.58
CA LEU A 16 -6.41 -5.38 -12.65
C LEU A 16 -7.53 -4.53 -13.24
N ILE A 17 -7.21 -3.43 -13.94
CA ILE A 17 -8.20 -2.57 -14.61
C ILE A 17 -9.01 -3.33 -15.68
N MET A 18 -8.41 -4.34 -16.31
CA MET A 18 -9.13 -5.22 -17.26
C MET A 18 -10.09 -6.19 -16.57
N MET A 19 -9.88 -6.49 -15.29
CA MET A 19 -10.74 -7.39 -14.49
C MET A 19 -11.92 -6.66 -13.83
N ILE A 20 -11.88 -5.33 -13.75
CA ILE A 20 -12.98 -4.53 -13.18
C ILE A 20 -14.18 -4.53 -14.15
N PRO A 21 -15.42 -4.81 -13.69
CA PRO A 21 -16.61 -4.78 -14.53
C PRO A 21 -16.76 -3.44 -15.27
N GLY A 22 -17.17 -3.48 -16.55
CA GLY A 22 -17.15 -2.30 -17.44
C GLY A 22 -17.86 -1.05 -16.90
N LYS A 23 -18.91 -1.23 -16.09
CA LYS A 23 -19.66 -0.12 -15.44
C LYS A 23 -18.85 0.63 -14.36
N HIS A 24 -17.83 0.00 -13.79
CA HIS A 24 -16.96 0.56 -12.75
C HIS A 24 -15.54 0.78 -13.23
N ARG A 25 -15.29 0.60 -14.53
CA ARG A 25 -13.95 0.65 -15.08
C ARG A 25 -13.44 2.10 -15.03
N PRO A 26 -12.36 2.38 -14.28
CA PRO A 26 -11.83 3.72 -14.23
C PRO A 26 -11.35 4.16 -15.62
N SER A 27 -11.55 5.43 -15.94
CA SER A 27 -10.92 6.05 -17.12
C SER A 27 -9.42 5.79 -17.07
N ARG A 28 -8.82 5.54 -18.23
CA ARG A 28 -7.46 4.98 -18.46
C ARG A 28 -6.30 5.70 -17.74
N ARG A 29 -6.57 6.82 -17.07
CA ARG A 29 -5.59 7.66 -16.37
C ARG A 29 -5.27 7.04 -15.01
N MET A 30 -4.24 6.22 -15.01
CA MET A 30 -3.65 5.64 -13.81
C MET A 30 -2.77 6.69 -13.13
N THR A 31 -3.09 7.03 -11.88
CA THR A 31 -2.33 7.97 -11.06
C THR A 31 -1.61 7.20 -9.95
N ILE A 32 -0.41 7.63 -9.60
CA ILE A 32 0.26 7.12 -8.40
C ILE A 32 -0.45 7.72 -7.20
N TYR A 33 -0.97 6.85 -6.33
CA TYR A 33 -1.50 7.27 -5.04
C TYR A 33 -0.33 7.39 -4.05
N ASP A 34 -0.10 8.59 -3.53
CA ASP A 34 0.85 8.84 -2.46
C ASP A 34 0.08 9.06 -1.14
N PRO A 35 0.09 8.09 -0.22
CA PRO A 35 -0.58 8.22 1.07
C PRO A 35 0.15 9.16 2.05
N GLY A 36 1.28 9.77 1.67
CA GLY A 36 2.06 10.63 2.55
C GLY A 36 2.80 9.87 3.66
N LEU A 37 2.95 8.55 3.51
CA LEU A 37 3.62 7.68 4.48
C LEU A 37 5.15 7.84 4.48
N GLY A 38 5.71 8.54 3.49
CA GLY A 38 7.15 8.62 3.28
C GLY A 38 7.74 7.36 2.64
N VAL A 39 9.05 7.38 2.42
CA VAL A 39 9.78 6.26 1.80
C VAL A 39 10.32 5.35 2.92
N PRO A 40 10.06 4.03 2.87
CA PRO A 40 10.66 3.09 3.82
C PRO A 40 12.18 3.21 3.84
N SER A 41 12.76 3.34 5.04
CA SER A 41 14.22 3.43 5.21
C SER A 41 14.96 2.14 4.89
N ASP A 42 14.25 1.00 4.90
CA ASP A 42 14.78 -0.32 4.53
C ASP A 42 13.73 -1.16 3.80
N SER A 43 14.20 -2.20 3.11
CA SER A 43 13.35 -3.11 2.33
C SER A 43 12.55 -4.11 3.20
N TYR A 44 12.88 -4.26 4.49
CA TYR A 44 12.23 -5.22 5.39
C TYR A 44 10.87 -4.73 5.90
N ASN A 45 10.62 -3.43 5.86
CA ASN A 45 9.36 -2.83 6.31
C ASN A 45 8.33 -2.65 5.20
N CYS A 46 8.66 -2.94 3.93
CA CYS A 46 7.77 -2.67 2.79
C CYS A 46 6.37 -3.30 2.94
N GLY A 47 6.28 -4.53 3.47
CA GLY A 47 5.00 -5.19 3.73
C GLY A 47 4.13 -4.46 4.76
N VAL A 48 4.73 -3.89 5.80
CA VAL A 48 4.00 -3.10 6.81
C VAL A 48 3.43 -1.83 6.18
N TYR A 49 4.20 -1.15 5.33
CA TYR A 49 3.73 0.03 4.60
C TYR A 49 2.57 -0.28 3.65
N VAL A 50 2.60 -1.45 2.99
CA VAL A 50 1.47 -1.90 2.16
C VAL A 50 0.20 -2.05 3.01
N LEU A 51 0.29 -2.72 4.17
CA LEU A 51 -0.86 -2.89 5.07
C LEU A 51 -1.39 -1.54 5.59
N LEU A 52 -0.50 -0.61 5.95
CA LEU A 52 -0.91 0.74 6.37
C LEU A 52 -1.61 1.51 5.24
N ALA A 53 -1.13 1.41 4.00
CA ALA A 53 -1.79 2.02 2.86
C ALA A 53 -3.21 1.46 2.67
N PHE A 54 -3.42 0.16 2.91
CA PHE A 54 -4.77 -0.44 2.91
C PHE A 54 -5.65 0.11 4.04
N GLU A 55 -5.13 0.26 5.26
CA GLU A 55 -5.89 0.87 6.35
C GLU A 55 -6.36 2.29 6.00
N LEU A 56 -5.47 3.12 5.43
CA LEU A 56 -5.82 4.47 4.98
C LEU A 56 -6.88 4.47 3.86
N LEU A 57 -6.77 3.54 2.90
CA LEU A 57 -7.79 3.36 1.85
C LEU A 57 -9.14 2.91 2.41
N CYS A 58 -9.15 2.17 3.51
CA CYS A 58 -10.35 1.77 4.23
C CYS A 58 -10.91 2.87 5.17
N GLY A 59 -10.33 4.07 5.16
CA GLY A 59 -10.81 5.21 5.93
C GLY A 59 -10.20 5.32 7.33
N ALA A 60 -9.11 4.59 7.63
CA ALA A 60 -8.34 4.86 8.85
C ALA A 60 -7.77 6.27 8.83
N GLY A 61 -7.65 6.89 10.01
CA GLY A 61 -7.07 8.22 10.14
C GLY A 61 -5.61 8.27 9.67
N PRO A 62 -5.12 9.46 9.27
CA PRO A 62 -3.74 9.62 8.83
C PRO A 62 -2.79 9.18 9.93
N LEU A 63 -1.92 8.25 9.59
CA LEU A 63 -0.78 7.90 10.42
C LEU A 63 0.15 9.09 10.35
N GLY A 64 0.45 9.69 11.50
CA GLY A 64 1.45 10.76 11.58
C GLY A 64 2.84 10.25 11.22
N HIS A 65 3.88 10.81 11.83
CA HIS A 65 5.24 10.37 11.55
C HIS A 65 5.48 8.90 11.97
N VAL A 66 5.68 8.00 11.00
CA VAL A 66 5.94 6.58 11.23
C VAL A 66 7.43 6.36 11.47
N ASN A 67 7.81 6.19 12.74
CA ASN A 67 9.18 5.84 13.13
C ASN A 67 9.38 4.32 13.25
N LYS A 68 10.63 3.89 13.45
CA LYS A 68 11.00 2.46 13.54
C LYS A 68 10.25 1.71 14.65
N ASN A 69 10.02 2.35 15.80
CA ASN A 69 9.33 1.71 16.94
C ASN A 69 7.85 1.50 16.62
N ILE A 70 7.22 2.49 15.98
CA ILE A 70 5.83 2.38 15.51
C ILE A 70 5.71 1.26 14.47
N LEU A 71 6.67 1.11 13.54
CA LEU A 71 6.67 0.02 12.57
C LEU A 71 6.72 -1.37 13.23
N GLN A 72 7.53 -1.55 14.27
CA GLN A 72 7.58 -2.83 15.00
C GLN A 72 6.28 -3.12 15.75
N LEU A 73 5.69 -2.10 16.38
CA LEU A 73 4.39 -2.23 17.03
C LEU A 73 3.29 -2.62 16.03
N LEU A 74 3.26 -1.96 14.87
CA LEU A 74 2.29 -2.26 13.81
C LEU A 74 2.48 -3.67 13.27
N ARG A 75 3.72 -4.10 13.05
CA ARG A 75 4.04 -5.48 12.65
C ARG A 75 3.50 -6.49 13.66
N TYR A 76 3.71 -6.25 14.96
CA TYR A 76 3.17 -7.08 16.01
C TYR A 76 1.62 -7.08 16.02
N ARG A 77 0.99 -5.91 15.85
CA ARG A 77 -0.47 -5.76 15.76
C ARG A 77 -1.04 -6.60 14.61
N TYR A 78 -0.44 -6.51 13.42
CA TYR A 78 -0.87 -7.31 12.27
C TYR A 78 -0.67 -8.81 12.48
N MET A 79 0.45 -9.22 13.08
CA MET A 79 0.67 -10.64 13.42
C MET A 79 -0.34 -11.16 14.43
N ARG A 80 -0.69 -10.38 15.46
CA ARG A 80 -1.73 -10.76 16.43
C ARG A 80 -3.09 -10.90 15.78
N MET A 81 -3.47 -9.98 14.89
CA MET A 81 -4.73 -10.05 14.18
C MET A 81 -4.86 -11.36 13.37
N LEU A 82 -3.75 -11.91 12.86
CA LEU A 82 -3.79 -13.20 12.16
C LEU A 82 -3.89 -14.42 13.08
N ILE A 83 -3.40 -14.29 14.33
CA ILE A 83 -3.38 -15.39 15.31
C ILE A 83 -4.70 -15.45 16.10
N GLU A 84 -5.38 -14.32 16.25
CA GLU A 84 -6.63 -14.20 17.00
C GLU A 84 -7.90 -14.41 16.15
N VAL A 85 -7.74 -14.74 14.86
CA VAL A 85 -8.82 -15.09 13.91
C VAL A 85 -8.92 -16.60 13.78
#